data_AF-Q9M3S9-F1
#
_entry.id   AF-Q9M3S9-F1
#
_cell.length_a   1.000
_cell.length_b   1.000
_cell.length_c   1.000
_cell.angle_alpha   90.00
_cell.angle_beta   90.00
_cell.angle_gamma   90.00
#
_symmetry.space_group_name_H-M   'P 1'
#
loop_
_entity.id
_entity.type
_entity.pdbx_description
1 polymer ?
#
loop_
_entity_poly.entity_id
_entity_poly.type
_entity_poly.pdbx_seq_one_letter_code
_entity_poly.pdbx_strand_id
1 'polypeptide(L)'
;KECRHCKSEESNLCELLRINTDRGVMLSDGKSRFSIKGKPIFHFVGTSTFSEYTVVHRGCAVKINPLAPLDKVCILSCGISTGLGATLNVAKPKKGSSVAVFGLGAVGLAAAEGARIAGASRIIGVDLHPDRIKEARKFGVTELVNPKDHKKPIQEVIADMTDGGVDRSVECTGNVDCMISAFEC
;
A
#
# COMPACT_ATOMS: atom_id res chain seq x y z
N LYS A 1 2.35 -22.39 -9.12
CA LYS A 1 3.48 -21.64 -8.52
C LYS A 1 4.78 -22.17 -9.14
N GLU A 2 5.14 -21.76 -10.34
CA GLU A 2 6.16 -22.48 -11.14
C GLU A 2 7.42 -21.67 -11.42
N CYS A 3 7.34 -20.34 -11.53
CA CYS A 3 8.50 -19.48 -11.71
C CYS A 3 9.35 -19.33 -10.43
N ARG A 4 10.60 -18.88 -10.58
CA ARG A 4 11.56 -18.69 -9.48
C ARG A 4 10.98 -17.84 -8.35
N HIS A 5 10.37 -16.70 -8.66
CA HIS A 5 9.80 -15.80 -7.66
C HIS A 5 8.64 -16.45 -6.88
N CYS A 6 7.78 -17.24 -7.54
CA CYS A 6 6.68 -17.92 -6.85
C CYS A 6 7.12 -19.09 -5.96
N LYS A 7 8.35 -19.59 -6.15
CA LYS A 7 8.95 -20.66 -5.34
C LYS A 7 9.79 -20.09 -4.19
N SER A 8 10.19 -18.82 -4.26
CA SER A 8 10.91 -18.13 -3.20
C SER A 8 9.96 -17.82 -2.03
N GLU A 9 10.49 -17.88 -0.80
CA GLU A 9 9.77 -17.47 0.42
C GLU A 9 9.82 -15.95 0.64
N GLU A 10 10.70 -15.25 -0.05
CA GLU A 10 10.99 -13.82 0.16
C GLU A 10 10.23 -12.91 -0.82
N SER A 11 9.74 -13.46 -1.94
CA SER A 11 9.22 -12.67 -3.06
C SER A 11 7.78 -13.00 -3.41
N ASN A 12 7.02 -11.97 -3.77
CA ASN A 12 5.69 -12.08 -4.36
C ASN A 12 5.66 -11.64 -5.84
N LEU A 13 6.81 -11.33 -6.45
CA LEU A 13 6.90 -10.73 -7.79
C LEU A 13 6.93 -11.80 -8.90
N CYS A 14 5.79 -12.44 -9.15
CA CYS A 14 5.66 -13.48 -10.18
C CYS A 14 6.25 -13.03 -11.52
N GLU A 15 7.16 -13.82 -12.09
CA GLU A 15 7.86 -13.48 -13.33
C GLU A 15 6.90 -13.21 -14.50
N LEU A 16 5.84 -14.02 -14.58
CA LEU A 16 4.80 -13.97 -15.62
C LEU A 16 3.71 -12.93 -15.34
N LEU A 17 3.29 -12.80 -14.08
CA LEU A 17 2.07 -12.09 -13.68
C LEU A 17 2.32 -10.81 -12.86
N ARG A 18 3.57 -10.36 -12.76
CA ARG A 18 3.88 -9.04 -12.18
C ARG A 18 3.08 -7.94 -12.86
N ILE A 19 2.90 -6.83 -12.13
CA ILE A 19 2.20 -5.65 -12.63
C ILE A 19 2.85 -5.16 -13.94
N ASN A 20 2.01 -4.79 -14.89
CA ASN A 20 2.40 -4.14 -16.13
C ASN A 20 1.27 -3.17 -16.50
N THR A 21 1.56 -1.87 -16.46
CA THR A 21 0.59 -0.80 -16.70
C THR A 21 0.34 -0.54 -18.18
N ASP A 22 1.27 -0.94 -19.04
CA ASP A 22 1.21 -0.70 -20.50
C ASP A 22 0.51 -1.84 -21.24
N ARG A 23 0.39 -3.01 -20.60
CA ARG A 23 -0.23 -4.19 -21.19
C ARG A 23 -1.76 -4.08 -21.20
N GLY A 24 -2.29 -3.70 -22.36
CA GLY A 24 -3.72 -3.63 -22.64
C GLY A 24 -4.40 -4.94 -23.07
N VAL A 25 -3.69 -6.08 -23.06
CA VAL A 25 -4.14 -7.32 -23.71
C VAL A 25 -3.86 -8.58 -22.88
N MET A 26 -4.53 -9.68 -23.22
CA MET A 26 -4.34 -10.97 -22.55
C MET A 26 -3.02 -11.64 -22.96
N LEU A 27 -2.39 -12.32 -22.00
CA LEU A 27 -1.13 -13.05 -22.22
C LEU A 27 -1.24 -14.20 -23.23
N SER A 28 -2.42 -14.80 -23.35
CA SER A 28 -2.62 -16.02 -24.15
C SER A 28 -2.53 -15.77 -25.66
N ASP A 29 -2.97 -14.60 -26.13
CA ASP A 29 -3.12 -14.31 -27.57
C ASP A 29 -2.79 -12.86 -27.96
N GLY A 30 -2.39 -12.02 -27.00
CA GLY A 30 -2.11 -10.61 -27.27
C GLY A 30 -3.33 -9.80 -27.68
N LYS A 31 -4.57 -10.27 -27.41
CA LYS A 31 -5.81 -9.56 -27.74
C LYS A 31 -6.55 -9.06 -26.51
N SER A 32 -7.33 -8.00 -26.68
CA SER A 32 -8.31 -7.61 -25.65
C SER A 32 -9.50 -8.58 -25.61
N ARG A 33 -10.28 -8.51 -24.54
CA ARG A 33 -11.57 -9.19 -24.38
C ARG A 33 -12.75 -8.23 -24.42
N PHE A 34 -12.47 -6.93 -24.48
CA PHE A 34 -13.48 -5.88 -24.58
C PHE A 34 -13.46 -5.26 -25.98
N SER A 35 -14.64 -4.94 -26.49
CA SER A 35 -14.79 -4.20 -27.73
C SER A 35 -16.08 -3.40 -27.74
N ILE A 36 -16.09 -2.28 -28.46
CA ILE A 36 -17.31 -1.55 -28.82
C ILE A 36 -17.32 -1.44 -30.34
N LYS A 37 -18.39 -1.93 -30.98
CA LYS A 37 -18.56 -1.92 -32.44
C LYS A 37 -17.36 -2.53 -33.18
N GLY A 38 -16.84 -3.65 -32.66
CA GLY A 38 -15.68 -4.35 -33.22
C GLY A 38 -14.32 -3.68 -32.98
N LYS A 39 -14.27 -2.50 -32.35
CA LYS A 39 -13.01 -1.84 -31.98
C LYS A 39 -12.58 -2.26 -30.57
N PRO A 40 -11.33 -2.71 -30.37
CA PRO A 40 -10.88 -3.18 -29.06
C PRO A 40 -10.83 -2.05 -28.05
N ILE A 41 -11.23 -2.35 -26.81
CA ILE A 41 -10.98 -1.52 -25.62
C ILE A 41 -9.93 -2.24 -24.81
N PHE A 42 -8.85 -1.56 -24.44
CA PHE A 42 -7.74 -2.22 -23.74
C PHE A 42 -8.08 -2.54 -22.29
N HIS A 43 -7.47 -3.62 -21.80
CA HIS A 43 -7.45 -3.94 -20.38
C HIS A 43 -6.59 -2.94 -19.60
N PHE A 44 -6.80 -2.88 -18.29
CA PHE A 44 -5.95 -2.13 -17.37
C PHE A 44 -5.50 -3.03 -16.22
N VAL A 45 -4.19 -3.05 -15.96
CA VAL A 45 -3.51 -3.85 -14.91
C VAL A 45 -3.93 -5.33 -14.84
N GLY A 46 -4.45 -5.88 -15.94
CA GLY A 46 -4.92 -7.27 -16.03
C GLY A 46 -6.18 -7.58 -15.21
N THR A 47 -6.95 -6.58 -14.79
CA THR A 47 -8.18 -6.77 -13.99
C THR A 47 -9.41 -6.11 -14.62
N SER A 48 -9.30 -4.84 -15.04
CA SER A 48 -10.36 -4.09 -15.73
C SER A 48 -11.72 -4.16 -15.01
N THR A 49 -11.74 -3.85 -13.71
CA THR A 49 -12.91 -4.07 -12.83
C THR A 49 -14.06 -3.08 -12.99
N PHE A 50 -13.92 -2.06 -13.84
CA PHE A 50 -14.99 -1.11 -14.16
C PHE A 50 -15.84 -1.62 -15.33
N SER A 51 -16.37 -2.83 -15.19
CA SER A 51 -17.24 -3.52 -16.13
C SER A 51 -18.03 -4.59 -15.36
N GLU A 52 -19.28 -4.84 -15.73
CA GLU A 52 -20.12 -5.87 -15.08
C GLU A 52 -19.51 -7.28 -15.19
N TYR A 53 -18.79 -7.53 -16.28
CA TYR A 53 -18.02 -8.75 -16.51
C TYR A 53 -16.59 -8.40 -16.95
N THR A 54 -15.63 -9.20 -16.52
CA THR A 54 -14.23 -9.08 -16.94
C THR A 54 -13.62 -10.46 -17.16
N VAL A 55 -12.52 -10.51 -17.89
CA VAL A 55 -11.72 -11.72 -18.11
C VAL A 55 -10.33 -11.47 -17.55
N VAL A 56 -9.92 -12.33 -16.62
CA VAL A 56 -8.62 -12.23 -15.95
C VAL A 56 -7.82 -13.52 -16.11
N HIS A 57 -6.49 -13.42 -16.04
CA HIS A 57 -5.67 -14.62 -15.96
C HIS A 57 -5.93 -15.34 -14.64
N ARG A 58 -6.10 -16.68 -14.66
CA ARG A 58 -6.45 -17.47 -13.46
C ARG A 58 -5.50 -17.24 -12.27
N GLY A 59 -4.22 -16.98 -12.55
CA GLY A 59 -3.22 -16.70 -11.51
C GLY A 59 -3.39 -15.36 -10.80
N CYS A 60 -4.22 -14.46 -11.32
CA CYS A 60 -4.59 -13.18 -10.72
C CYS A 60 -5.95 -13.23 -10.01
N ALA A 61 -6.65 -14.38 -10.03
CA ALA A 61 -7.93 -14.57 -9.36
C ALA A 61 -7.73 -15.30 -8.03
N VAL A 62 -8.00 -14.61 -6.92
CA VAL A 62 -7.90 -15.19 -5.58
C VAL A 62 -9.29 -15.65 -5.15
N LYS A 63 -9.46 -16.96 -4.95
CA LYS A 63 -10.69 -17.52 -4.36
C LYS A 63 -10.73 -17.16 -2.87
N ILE A 64 -11.82 -16.53 -2.44
CA ILE A 64 -12.02 -16.09 -1.06
C ILE A 64 -13.20 -16.83 -0.40
N ASN A 65 -13.43 -16.55 0.88
CA ASN A 65 -14.59 -17.04 1.62
C ASN A 65 -15.89 -16.54 0.97
N PRO A 66 -16.84 -17.43 0.59
CA PRO A 66 -18.09 -17.02 -0.05
C PRO A 66 -19.02 -16.20 0.84
N LEU A 67 -18.81 -16.21 2.17
CA LEU A 67 -19.56 -15.39 3.12
C LEU A 67 -19.00 -13.98 3.30
N ALA A 68 -17.84 -13.67 2.72
CA ALA A 68 -17.23 -12.36 2.84
C ALA A 68 -18.04 -11.30 2.04
N PRO A 69 -18.42 -10.16 2.65
CA PRO A 69 -19.18 -9.13 1.98
C PRO A 69 -18.33 -8.45 0.89
N LEU A 70 -18.67 -8.68 -0.38
CA LEU A 70 -17.89 -8.24 -1.54
C LEU A 70 -17.78 -6.72 -1.67
N ASP A 71 -18.78 -5.98 -1.16
CA ASP A 71 -18.78 -4.51 -1.07
C ASP A 71 -17.76 -3.97 -0.05
N LYS A 72 -17.21 -4.82 0.81
CA LYS A 72 -16.15 -4.46 1.77
C LYS A 72 -14.80 -4.99 1.34
N VAL A 73 -14.70 -6.28 1.03
CA VAL A 73 -13.39 -6.95 0.83
C VAL A 73 -12.72 -6.61 -0.50
N CYS A 74 -13.43 -5.94 -1.42
CA CYS A 74 -12.84 -5.49 -2.68
C CYS A 74 -11.60 -4.59 -2.50
N ILE A 75 -11.54 -3.79 -1.43
CA ILE A 75 -10.41 -2.90 -1.11
C ILE A 75 -9.13 -3.65 -0.71
N LEU A 76 -9.23 -4.94 -0.35
CA LEU A 76 -8.08 -5.79 -0.01
C LEU A 76 -7.25 -6.15 -1.25
N SER A 77 -7.74 -5.90 -2.46
CA SER A 77 -7.05 -6.25 -3.71
C SER A 77 -5.89 -5.31 -4.09
N CYS A 78 -5.72 -4.18 -3.39
CA CYS A 78 -4.69 -3.20 -3.70
C CYS A 78 -4.21 -2.48 -2.43
N GLY A 79 -4.53 -1.18 -2.28
CA GLY A 79 -3.88 -0.28 -1.32
C GLY A 79 -3.91 -0.72 0.14
N ILE A 80 -5.00 -1.31 0.63
CA ILE A 80 -5.09 -1.78 2.02
C ILE A 80 -4.06 -2.88 2.29
N SER A 81 -4.03 -3.90 1.44
CA SER A 81 -3.06 -5.00 1.60
C SER A 81 -1.62 -4.54 1.38
N THR A 82 -1.39 -3.54 0.52
CA THR A 82 -0.06 -2.93 0.34
C THR A 82 0.45 -2.32 1.63
N GLY A 83 -0.31 -1.43 2.27
CA GLY A 83 0.12 -0.77 3.51
C GLY A 83 0.26 -1.74 4.68
N LEU A 84 -0.74 -2.63 4.84
CA LEU A 84 -0.74 -3.63 5.89
C LEU A 84 0.46 -4.59 5.74
N GLY A 85 0.71 -5.06 4.52
CA GLY A 85 1.84 -5.93 4.20
C GLY A 85 3.19 -5.23 4.34
N ALA A 86 3.31 -3.96 3.93
CA ALA A 86 4.53 -3.18 4.15
C ALA A 86 4.91 -3.15 5.63
N THR A 87 3.92 -3.00 6.51
CA THR A 87 4.19 -2.94 7.95
C THR A 87 4.40 -4.31 8.57
N LEU A 88 3.49 -5.26 8.34
CA LEU A 88 3.51 -6.56 9.01
C LEU A 88 4.52 -7.54 8.39
N ASN A 89 4.76 -7.48 7.09
CA ASN A 89 5.62 -8.44 6.39
C ASN A 89 7.02 -7.90 6.09
N VAL A 90 7.21 -6.58 6.00
CA VAL A 90 8.52 -5.95 5.69
C VAL A 90 9.10 -5.26 6.91
N ALA A 91 8.46 -4.20 7.41
CA ALA A 91 8.99 -3.41 8.53
C ALA A 91 9.05 -4.21 9.83
N LYS A 92 8.03 -5.06 10.10
CA LYS A 92 7.93 -5.93 11.28
C LYS A 92 8.23 -5.19 12.59
N PRO A 93 7.50 -4.11 12.92
CA PRO A 93 7.70 -3.39 14.18
C PRO A 93 7.46 -4.33 15.37
N LYS A 94 8.31 -4.21 16.40
CA LYS A 94 8.11 -4.96 17.65
C LYS A 94 7.05 -4.27 18.50
N LYS A 95 6.38 -5.03 19.37
CA LYS A 95 5.48 -4.45 20.37
C LYS A 95 6.22 -3.38 21.19
N GLY A 96 5.59 -2.22 21.36
CA GLY A 96 6.15 -1.07 22.06
C GLY A 96 6.96 -0.11 21.20
N SER A 97 7.26 -0.45 19.94
CA SER A 97 8.05 0.41 19.04
C SER A 97 7.30 1.66 18.57
N SER A 98 8.07 2.60 18.03
CA SER A 98 7.64 3.81 17.35
C SER A 98 7.66 3.63 15.83
N VAL A 99 6.64 4.13 15.13
CA VAL A 99 6.52 4.03 13.67
C VAL A 99 6.15 5.37 13.06
N ALA A 100 6.92 5.85 12.08
CA ALA A 100 6.53 6.98 11.22
C ALA A 100 5.85 6.48 9.93
N VAL A 101 4.75 7.12 9.53
CA VAL A 101 4.04 6.82 8.28
C VAL A 101 3.90 8.09 7.46
N PHE A 102 4.56 8.14 6.30
CA PHE A 102 4.54 9.29 5.39
C PHE A 102 3.45 9.13 4.34
N GLY A 103 2.45 10.01 4.39
CA GLY A 103 1.25 10.01 3.56
C GLY A 103 0.10 9.24 4.20
N LEU A 104 -1.02 9.91 4.46
CA LEU A 104 -2.21 9.35 5.12
C LEU A 104 -3.37 9.11 4.13
N GLY A 105 -3.03 8.57 2.96
CA GLY A 105 -4.00 7.97 2.03
C GLY A 105 -4.34 6.53 2.44
N ALA A 106 -5.06 5.79 1.58
CA ALA A 106 -5.48 4.42 1.87
C ALA A 106 -4.31 3.47 2.25
N VAL A 107 -3.17 3.60 1.56
CA VAL A 107 -1.96 2.79 1.85
C VAL A 107 -1.40 3.13 3.23
N GLY A 108 -1.18 4.43 3.52
CA GLY A 108 -0.61 4.83 4.80
C GLY A 108 -1.53 4.57 5.99
N LEU A 109 -2.84 4.76 5.83
CA LEU A 109 -3.80 4.38 6.87
C LEU A 109 -3.76 2.87 7.16
N ALA A 110 -3.61 2.03 6.13
CA ALA A 110 -3.44 0.60 6.32
C ALA A 110 -2.07 0.23 6.92
N ALA A 111 -1.02 1.00 6.65
CA ALA A 111 0.28 0.84 7.29
C ALA A 111 0.23 1.19 8.78
N ALA A 112 -0.40 2.32 9.13
CA ALA A 112 -0.68 2.70 10.52
C ALA A 112 -1.49 1.62 11.25
N GLU A 113 -2.51 1.07 10.59
CA GLU A 113 -3.30 -0.03 11.14
C GLU A 113 -2.46 -1.29 11.34
N GLY A 114 -1.54 -1.60 10.41
CA GLY A 114 -0.55 -2.66 10.58
C GLY A 114 0.37 -2.43 11.79
N ALA A 115 0.82 -1.20 12.01
CA ALA A 115 1.64 -0.84 13.16
C ALA A 115 0.85 -1.01 14.47
N ARG A 116 -0.42 -0.62 14.47
CA ARG A 116 -1.35 -0.81 15.60
C ARG A 116 -1.55 -2.30 15.91
N ILE A 117 -1.80 -3.12 14.89
CA ILE A 117 -1.93 -4.59 15.02
C ILE A 117 -0.65 -5.21 15.59
N ALA A 118 0.52 -4.74 15.15
CA ALA A 118 1.81 -5.18 15.68
C ALA A 118 2.12 -4.69 17.11
N GLY A 119 1.28 -3.79 17.65
CA GLY A 119 1.40 -3.26 19.00
C GLY A 119 2.44 -2.15 19.15
N ALA A 120 2.69 -1.36 18.10
CA ALA A 120 3.45 -0.11 18.22
C ALA A 120 2.82 0.80 19.29
N SER A 121 3.65 1.42 20.13
CA SER A 121 3.18 2.32 21.19
C SER A 121 2.95 3.74 20.69
N ARG A 122 3.66 4.11 19.62
CA ARG A 122 3.66 5.45 19.05
C ARG A 122 3.63 5.38 17.53
N ILE A 123 2.64 6.01 16.91
CA ILE A 123 2.44 6.00 15.46
C ILE A 123 2.31 7.46 14.99
N ILE A 124 3.35 7.95 14.33
CA ILE A 124 3.48 9.33 13.88
C ILE A 124 3.05 9.39 12.40
N GLY A 125 1.92 10.02 12.12
CA GLY A 125 1.45 10.27 10.76
C GLY A 125 2.01 11.57 10.20
N VAL A 126 2.62 11.52 9.01
CA VAL A 126 3.16 12.70 8.31
C VAL A 126 2.33 12.97 7.06
N ASP A 127 1.58 14.08 7.02
CA ASP A 127 0.80 14.47 5.83
C ASP A 127 0.65 16.00 5.78
N LEU A 128 0.50 16.55 4.57
CA LEU A 128 0.32 17.98 4.34
C LEU A 128 -1.11 18.46 4.61
N HIS A 129 -2.07 17.54 4.75
CA HIS A 129 -3.49 17.84 4.93
C HIS A 129 -3.89 17.55 6.39
N PRO A 130 -3.94 18.57 7.26
CA PRO A 130 -4.23 18.38 8.68
C PRO A 130 -5.61 17.74 8.92
N ASP A 131 -6.56 17.97 8.02
CA ASP A 131 -7.92 17.41 8.10
C ASP A 131 -7.96 15.87 8.11
N ARG A 132 -6.87 15.21 7.68
CA ARG A 132 -6.76 13.74 7.69
C ARG A 132 -6.54 13.17 9.09
N ILE A 133 -6.12 13.96 10.07
CA ILE A 133 -5.79 13.46 11.42
C ILE A 133 -6.97 12.77 12.10
N LYS A 134 -8.17 13.33 11.96
CA LYS A 134 -9.37 12.82 12.65
C LYS A 134 -9.66 11.39 12.23
N GLU A 135 -9.54 11.12 10.93
CA GLU A 135 -9.70 9.78 10.39
C GLU A 135 -8.50 8.90 10.72
N ALA A 136 -7.27 9.43 10.58
CA ALA A 136 -6.04 8.69 10.86
C ALA A 136 -5.97 8.12 12.29
N ARG A 137 -6.50 8.84 13.29
CA ARG A 137 -6.59 8.35 14.67
C ARG A 137 -7.42 7.06 14.79
N LYS A 138 -8.43 6.86 13.94
CA LYS A 138 -9.22 5.62 13.91
C LYS A 138 -8.41 4.41 13.43
N PHE A 139 -7.30 4.64 12.73
CA PHE A 139 -6.37 3.63 12.22
C PHE A 139 -5.09 3.53 13.07
N GLY A 140 -5.12 4.05 14.30
CA GLY A 140 -4.03 3.90 15.27
C GLY A 140 -3.00 5.03 15.30
N VAL A 141 -3.09 6.03 14.42
CA VAL A 141 -2.17 7.18 14.47
C VAL A 141 -2.33 7.93 15.80
N THR A 142 -1.23 8.10 16.54
CA THR A 142 -1.21 8.75 17.86
C THR A 142 -0.87 10.23 17.74
N GLU A 143 -0.02 10.59 16.79
CA GLU A 143 0.48 11.96 16.57
C GLU A 143 0.46 12.29 15.08
N LEU A 144 0.24 13.55 14.76
CA LEU A 144 0.34 14.05 13.40
C LEU A 144 1.43 15.10 13.34
N VAL A 145 2.25 15.04 12.30
CA VAL A 145 3.18 16.09 11.93
C VAL A 145 2.86 16.55 10.52
N ASN A 146 2.59 17.85 10.37
CA ASN A 146 2.45 18.47 9.06
C ASN A 146 3.75 19.21 8.75
N PRO A 147 4.52 18.80 7.73
CA PRO A 147 5.79 19.44 7.40
C PRO A 147 5.71 20.96 7.19
N LYS A 148 4.55 21.50 6.79
CA LYS A 148 4.36 22.95 6.61
C LYS A 148 4.38 23.76 7.90
N ASP A 149 4.18 23.11 9.04
CA ASP A 149 4.14 23.77 10.35
C ASP A 149 5.54 23.87 10.98
N HIS A 150 6.57 23.38 10.29
CA HIS A 150 7.95 23.34 10.77
C HIS A 150 8.91 24.04 9.80
N LYS A 151 9.93 24.70 10.36
CA LYS A 151 11.04 25.28 9.58
C LYS A 151 12.18 24.27 9.35
N LYS A 152 12.33 23.30 10.27
CA LYS A 152 13.33 22.24 10.18
C LYS A 152 12.89 21.17 9.16
N PRO A 153 13.84 20.44 8.54
CA PRO A 153 13.53 19.22 7.80
C PRO A 153 12.69 18.26 8.65
N ILE A 154 11.72 17.59 8.03
CA ILE A 154 10.74 16.77 8.75
C ILE A 154 11.41 15.59 9.49
N GLN A 155 12.49 15.03 8.95
CA GLN A 155 13.26 13.97 9.59
C GLN A 155 13.90 14.44 10.91
N GLU A 156 14.38 15.68 10.98
CA GLU A 156 14.93 16.25 12.22
C GLU A 156 13.81 16.50 13.25
N VAL A 157 12.64 16.95 12.80
CA VAL A 157 11.47 17.12 13.68
C VAL A 157 11.08 15.78 14.30
N ILE A 158 11.04 14.71 13.52
CA ILE A 158 10.72 13.37 14.01
C ILE A 158 11.81 12.87 14.96
N ALA A 159 13.09 13.02 14.62
CA ALA A 159 14.20 12.62 15.48
C ALA A 159 14.18 13.38 16.83
N ASP A 160 13.90 14.68 16.82
CA ASP A 160 13.73 15.49 18.04
C ASP A 160 12.54 14.97 18.88
N MET A 161 11.45 14.56 18.22
CA MET A 161 10.27 14.02 18.88
C MET A 161 10.52 12.66 19.53
N THR A 162 11.44 11.85 18.99
CA THR A 162 11.64 10.43 19.33
C THR A 162 12.98 10.10 19.98
N ASP A 163 13.77 11.13 20.34
CA ASP A 163 15.10 10.98 20.95
C ASP A 163 16.10 10.22 20.04
N GLY A 164 16.13 10.62 18.76
CA GLY A 164 17.12 10.14 17.78
C GLY A 164 16.56 9.37 16.59
N GLY A 165 15.25 9.16 16.53
CA GLY A 165 14.56 8.62 15.35
C GLY A 165 13.52 7.55 15.68
N VAL A 166 12.65 7.23 14.72
CA VAL A 166 11.67 6.14 14.90
C VAL A 166 12.30 4.76 14.73
N ASP A 167 11.72 3.74 15.36
CA ASP A 167 12.19 2.36 15.17
C ASP A 167 11.95 1.88 13.72
N ARG A 168 10.85 2.32 13.09
CA ARG A 168 10.48 1.98 11.72
C ARG A 168 9.83 3.16 11.03
N SER A 169 10.03 3.29 9.72
CA SER A 169 9.32 4.23 8.87
C SER A 169 8.70 3.52 7.68
N VAL A 170 7.56 4.05 7.19
CA VAL A 170 6.87 3.56 5.99
C VAL A 170 6.48 4.74 5.12
N GLU A 171 7.09 4.82 3.93
CA GLU A 171 6.79 5.83 2.91
C GLU A 171 5.64 5.37 2.01
N CYS A 172 4.58 6.18 1.89
CA CYS A 172 3.33 5.81 1.20
C CYS A 172 2.84 6.86 0.18
N THR A 173 3.64 7.89 -0.14
CA THR A 173 3.32 8.95 -1.10
C THR A 173 3.92 8.71 -2.48
N GLY A 174 5.06 8.01 -2.55
CA GLY A 174 5.85 7.88 -3.78
C GLY A 174 6.67 9.13 -4.12
N ASN A 175 6.72 10.14 -3.25
CA ASN A 175 7.56 11.32 -3.43
C ASN A 175 9.00 11.02 -2.97
N VAL A 176 9.98 11.34 -3.81
CA VAL A 176 11.40 11.01 -3.57
C VAL A 176 11.95 11.72 -2.33
N ASP A 177 11.60 12.98 -2.10
CA ASP A 177 12.05 13.70 -0.91
C ASP A 177 11.47 13.08 0.37
N CYS A 178 10.22 12.62 0.32
CA CYS A 178 9.62 11.85 1.42
C CYS A 178 10.32 10.52 1.66
N MET A 179 10.85 9.85 0.62
CA MET A 179 11.65 8.63 0.78
C MET A 179 12.96 8.91 1.51
N ILE A 180 13.64 10.01 1.17
CA ILE A 180 14.86 10.45 1.86
C ILE A 180 14.55 10.76 3.32
N SER A 181 13.55 11.61 3.58
CA SER A 181 13.15 11.94 4.95
C SER A 181 12.71 10.72 5.75
N ALA A 182 11.98 9.77 5.16
CA ALA A 182 11.58 8.54 5.84
C ALA A 182 12.76 7.63 6.19
N PHE A 183 13.82 7.64 5.38
CA PHE A 183 15.04 6.90 5.68
C PHE A 183 15.86 7.55 6.81
N GLU A 184 15.84 8.88 6.88
CA GLU A 184 16.65 9.67 7.83
C GLU A 184 15.94 9.99 9.17
N CYS A 185 14.66 9.62 9.35
CA CYS A 185 13.83 10.02 10.48
C CYS A 185 13.79 9.05 11.66
#